data_AF-A0A951N343-F1
#
_entry.id   AF-A0A951N343-F1
#
_cell.length_a   1.000
_cell.length_b   1.000
_cell.length_c   1.000
_cell.angle_alpha   90.00
_cell.angle_beta   90.00
_cell.angle_gamma   90.00
#
_symmetry.space_group_name_H-M   'P 1'
#
loop_
_entity.id
_entity.type
_entity.pdbx_description
1 polymer ?
#
loop_
_entity_poly.entity_id
_entity_poly.type
_entity_poly.pdbx_seq_one_letter_code
_entity_poly.pdbx_strand_id
1 'polypeptide(L)'
;MKSDIWAFLGLEPAKLRDFADDGFEEKQPAPLKMAFPDLLDEAPADADEWQGQAPDERIVNAILLCAVRDGASAISIEPETQSVRVRYTVAGQVREHLKLPTLTLEPIVSRLKRLAQIEVGAGVAQWGWIRLRVDEHFYELHVQTHPTQWGERVELRFSPVA
;
A
#
# COMPACT_ATOMS: atom_id res chain seq x y z
N MET A 1 -33.30 16.20 38.40
CA MET A 1 -32.75 14.89 38.00
C MET A 1 -33.19 14.65 36.56
N LYS A 2 -32.20 14.60 35.65
CA LYS A 2 -32.29 14.30 34.21
C LYS A 2 -33.25 15.18 33.40
N SER A 3 -32.76 16.36 33.00
CA SER A 3 -33.30 17.11 31.86
C SER A 3 -32.35 16.94 30.67
N ASP A 4 -32.87 16.19 29.71
CA ASP A 4 -32.51 16.02 28.30
C ASP A 4 -31.41 16.92 27.72
N ILE A 5 -30.24 16.30 27.54
CA ILE A 5 -29.08 16.78 26.76
C ILE A 5 -29.45 17.17 25.32
N TRP A 6 -30.58 16.70 24.80
CA TRP A 6 -31.02 16.89 23.41
C TRP A 6 -31.54 18.29 23.09
N ALA A 7 -32.07 19.02 24.08
CA ALA A 7 -32.55 20.40 23.87
C ALA A 7 -31.42 21.42 23.67
N PHE A 8 -30.22 21.14 24.18
CA PHE A 8 -29.06 22.04 24.08
C PHE A 8 -28.41 22.02 22.68
N LEU A 9 -28.55 20.91 21.95
CA LEU A 9 -27.94 20.71 20.62
C LEU A 9 -28.89 21.03 19.45
N GLY A 10 -30.15 21.39 19.71
CA GLY A 10 -31.10 21.80 18.67
C GLY A 10 -31.46 20.72 17.65
N LEU A 11 -31.32 19.44 18.02
CA LEU A 11 -31.58 18.31 17.13
C LEU A 11 -32.75 17.47 17.68
N GLU A 12 -33.80 17.31 16.88
CA GLU A 12 -34.89 16.39 17.17
C GLU A 12 -34.54 14.96 16.72
N PRO A 13 -34.98 13.92 17.46
CA PRO A 13 -34.68 12.51 17.21
C PRO A 13 -35.32 11.95 15.91
N ALA A 14 -36.00 12.78 15.12
CA ALA A 14 -36.61 12.42 13.85
C ALA A 14 -35.66 12.46 12.64
N LYS A 15 -34.42 12.98 12.77
CA LYS A 15 -33.46 13.04 11.65
C LYS A 15 -32.50 11.85 11.54
N LEU A 16 -32.77 10.74 12.23
CA LEU A 16 -31.92 9.54 12.15
C LEU A 16 -32.30 8.61 10.98
N ARG A 17 -33.29 8.98 10.16
CA ARG A 17 -33.69 8.22 8.97
C ARG A 17 -33.26 8.82 7.63
N ASP A 18 -32.70 10.03 7.64
CA ASP A 18 -32.23 10.69 6.42
C ASP A 18 -30.74 10.44 6.13
N PHE A 19 -30.00 9.76 7.02
CA PHE A 19 -28.62 9.35 6.79
C PHE A 19 -28.47 8.08 5.93
N ALA A 20 -29.58 7.47 5.50
CA ALA A 20 -29.55 6.22 4.75
C ALA A 20 -29.44 6.41 3.22
N ASP A 21 -29.40 7.64 2.70
CA ASP A 21 -29.40 7.91 1.25
C ASP A 21 -28.34 8.94 0.79
N ASP A 22 -27.50 9.46 1.70
CA ASP A 22 -26.24 10.05 1.26
C ASP A 22 -25.33 8.88 0.90
N GLY A 23 -25.38 8.47 -0.36
CA GLY A 23 -24.44 7.54 -0.94
C GLY A 23 -23.03 7.97 -0.55
N PHE A 24 -22.47 7.31 0.45
CA PHE A 24 -21.04 7.25 0.66
C PHE A 24 -20.49 6.55 -0.57
N GLU A 25 -20.27 7.31 -1.63
CA GLU A 25 -19.33 6.97 -2.67
C GLU A 25 -17.96 7.03 -1.97
N GLU A 26 -17.66 5.99 -1.19
CA GLU A 26 -16.33 5.72 -0.71
C GLU A 26 -15.51 5.58 -1.98
N LYS A 27 -14.87 6.68 -2.36
CA LYS A 27 -14.16 6.82 -3.62
C LYS A 27 -12.98 5.87 -3.55
N GLN A 28 -13.23 4.64 -3.98
CA GLN A 28 -12.24 3.59 -3.91
C GLN A 28 -10.98 4.09 -4.61
N PRO A 29 -9.79 3.97 -4.01
CA PRO A 29 -8.58 4.48 -4.61
C PRO A 29 -8.42 3.87 -6.00
N ALA A 30 -8.14 4.72 -6.99
CA ALA A 30 -7.81 4.26 -8.33
C ALA A 30 -6.61 3.30 -8.21
N PRO A 31 -6.63 2.16 -8.93
CA PRO A 31 -5.53 1.21 -8.84
C PRO A 31 -4.24 1.84 -9.37
N LEU A 32 -3.13 1.58 -8.68
CA LEU A 32 -1.80 1.84 -9.23
C LEU A 32 -1.64 0.99 -10.48
N LYS A 33 -1.51 1.63 -11.64
CA LYS A 33 -1.34 0.94 -12.93
C LYS A 33 0.14 0.73 -13.20
N MET A 34 0.50 -0.48 -13.60
CA MET A 34 1.85 -0.89 -13.90
C MET A 34 1.87 -1.84 -15.09
N ALA A 35 2.99 -1.87 -15.81
CA ALA A 35 3.23 -2.79 -16.92
C ALA A 35 4.63 -3.41 -16.81
N PHE A 36 4.79 -4.63 -17.30
CA PHE A 36 6.11 -5.26 -17.42
C PHE A 36 6.90 -4.67 -18.59
N PRO A 37 8.13 -4.18 -18.37
CA PRO A 37 8.97 -3.65 -19.45
C PRO A 37 9.30 -4.66 -20.56
N ASP A 38 9.34 -5.96 -20.25
CA ASP A 38 9.94 -7.00 -21.11
C ASP A 38 8.95 -8.09 -21.60
N LEU A 39 7.62 -7.87 -21.52
CA LEU A 39 6.62 -8.83 -22.05
C LEU A 39 6.04 -8.43 -23.41
N LEU A 40 6.53 -7.35 -24.00
CA LEU A 40 6.28 -6.95 -25.37
C LEU A 40 7.66 -6.79 -26.03
N ASP A 41 7.87 -7.37 -27.21
CA ASP A 41 9.06 -7.12 -28.05
C ASP A 41 9.13 -5.66 -28.57
N GLU A 42 8.43 -4.73 -27.91
CA GLU A 42 8.51 -3.30 -28.13
C GLU A 42 8.97 -2.65 -26.82
N ALA A 43 9.98 -1.79 -26.90
CA ALA A 43 10.39 -0.95 -25.78
C ALA A 43 9.12 -0.32 -25.17
N PRO A 44 8.93 -0.39 -23.83
CA PRO A 44 7.70 0.07 -23.23
C PRO A 44 7.44 1.50 -23.70
N ALA A 45 6.24 1.75 -24.24
CA ALA A 45 5.82 3.09 -24.67
C ALA A 45 5.97 4.13 -23.53
N ASP A 46 6.11 3.64 -22.30
CA ASP A 46 6.21 4.37 -21.03
C ASP A 46 7.65 4.36 -20.45
N ALA A 47 8.69 3.99 -21.21
CA ALA A 47 10.09 4.07 -20.74
C ALA A 47 10.47 5.49 -20.25
N ASP A 48 9.83 6.52 -20.82
CA ASP A 48 9.95 7.91 -20.40
C ASP A 48 9.21 8.22 -19.09
N GLU A 49 8.11 7.51 -18.77
CA GLU A 49 7.39 7.69 -17.49
C GLU A 49 8.24 7.25 -16.29
N TRP A 50 9.04 6.19 -16.44
CA TRP A 50 9.95 5.72 -15.39
C TRP A 50 11.12 6.68 -15.15
N GLN A 51 11.53 7.45 -16.17
CA GLN A 51 12.60 8.44 -16.05
C GLN A 51 12.15 9.69 -15.28
N GLY A 52 10.85 10.02 -15.33
CA GLY A 52 10.25 11.12 -14.56
C GLY A 52 9.93 10.81 -13.09
N GLN A 53 9.95 9.54 -12.70
CA GLN A 53 9.60 9.10 -11.34
C GLN A 53 10.71 9.37 -10.32
N ALA A 54 10.31 9.75 -9.12
CA ALA A 54 11.24 9.86 -8.00
C ALA A 54 11.86 8.48 -7.65
N PRO A 55 13.10 8.42 -7.12
CA PRO A 55 13.79 7.16 -6.87
C PRO A 55 13.02 6.16 -5.99
N ASP A 56 12.27 6.66 -5.00
CA ASP A 56 11.44 5.86 -4.10
C ASP A 56 10.26 5.21 -4.83
N GLU A 57 9.64 5.93 -5.76
CA GLU A 57 8.56 5.39 -6.60
C GLU A 57 9.09 4.26 -7.49
N ARG A 58 10.24 4.46 -8.13
CA ARG A 58 10.86 3.45 -8.99
C ARG A 58 11.20 2.18 -8.23
N ILE A 59 11.73 2.30 -7.01
CA ILE A 59 12.06 1.13 -6.17
C ILE A 59 10.80 0.39 -5.76
N VAL A 60 9.77 1.08 -5.24
CA VAL A 60 8.51 0.44 -4.84
C VAL A 60 7.85 -0.24 -6.03
N ASN A 61 7.81 0.44 -7.18
CA ASN A 61 7.28 -0.10 -8.42
C ASN A 61 8.03 -1.38 -8.83
N ALA A 62 9.36 -1.36 -8.85
CA ALA A 62 10.16 -2.54 -9.17
C ALA A 62 9.90 -3.70 -8.19
N ILE A 63 9.81 -3.42 -6.88
CA ILE A 63 9.52 -4.44 -5.86
C ILE A 63 8.15 -5.10 -6.11
N LEU A 64 7.11 -4.30 -6.41
CA LEU A 64 5.75 -4.80 -6.64
C LEU A 64 5.66 -5.61 -7.95
N LEU A 65 6.25 -5.12 -9.03
CA LEU A 65 6.26 -5.83 -10.32
C LEU A 65 7.01 -7.15 -10.23
N CYS A 66 8.22 -7.17 -9.65
CA CYS A 66 8.96 -8.41 -9.46
C CYS A 66 8.18 -9.41 -8.59
N ALA A 67 7.51 -8.93 -7.53
CA ALA A 67 6.67 -9.80 -6.69
C ALA A 67 5.49 -10.40 -7.47
N VAL A 68 4.81 -9.63 -8.31
CA VAL A 68 3.73 -10.13 -9.18
C VAL A 68 4.27 -11.14 -10.19
N ARG A 69 5.37 -10.82 -10.87
CA ARG A 69 6.02 -11.71 -11.85
C ARG A 69 6.42 -13.04 -11.25
N ASP A 70 6.98 -13.01 -10.05
CA ASP A 70 7.47 -14.19 -9.36
C ASP A 70 6.34 -14.96 -8.64
N GLY A 71 5.09 -14.48 -8.73
CA GLY A 71 3.93 -15.12 -8.10
C GLY A 71 3.98 -15.10 -6.57
N ALA A 72 4.50 -14.01 -5.99
CA ALA A 72 4.60 -13.86 -4.55
C ALA A 72 3.22 -13.66 -3.90
N SER A 73 2.97 -14.36 -2.80
CA SER A 73 1.78 -14.18 -1.96
C SER A 73 1.97 -13.13 -0.87
N ALA A 74 3.22 -12.82 -0.52
CA ALA A 74 3.55 -11.77 0.43
C ALA A 74 4.93 -11.16 0.17
N ILE A 75 5.10 -9.90 0.58
CA ILE A 75 6.36 -9.16 0.60
C ILE A 75 6.60 -8.69 2.02
N SER A 76 7.83 -8.85 2.51
CA SER A 76 8.29 -8.25 3.76
C SER A 76 9.43 -7.29 3.48
N ILE A 77 9.35 -6.08 4.02
CA ILE A 77 10.39 -5.03 3.96
C ILE A 77 10.86 -4.80 5.38
N GLU A 78 12.09 -5.20 5.65
CA GLU A 78 12.59 -5.37 7.01
C GLU A 78 13.81 -4.50 7.25
N PRO A 79 13.74 -3.54 8.18
CA PRO A 79 14.91 -2.79 8.57
C PRO A 79 15.85 -3.67 9.41
N GLU A 80 17.13 -3.66 9.06
CA GLU A 80 18.23 -4.24 9.82
C GLU A 80 19.18 -3.15 10.29
N THR A 81 20.19 -3.52 11.08
CA THR A 81 21.17 -2.57 11.62
C THR A 81 21.93 -1.79 10.54
N GLN A 82 22.20 -2.39 9.37
CA GLN A 82 23.03 -1.78 8.32
C GLN A 82 22.42 -1.87 6.92
N SER A 83 21.15 -2.27 6.83
CA SER A 83 20.50 -2.57 5.55
C SER A 83 18.99 -2.64 5.69
N VAL A 84 18.31 -2.64 4.55
CA VAL A 84 16.90 -3.06 4.44
C VAL A 84 16.86 -4.35 3.67
N ARG A 85 16.24 -5.38 4.24
CA ARG A 85 16.05 -6.67 3.59
C ARG A 85 14.63 -6.75 3.01
N VAL A 86 14.51 -7.14 1.75
CA VAL A 86 13.21 -7.41 1.13
C VAL A 86 13.10 -8.90 0.84
N ARG A 87 12.03 -9.54 1.33
CA ARG A 87 11.78 -10.97 1.11
C ARG A 87 10.41 -11.20 0.48
N TYR A 88 10.32 -12.18 -0.40
CA TYR A 88 9.08 -12.63 -1.00
C TYR A 88 8.70 -14.00 -0.46
N THR A 89 7.40 -14.20 -0.23
CA THR A 89 6.83 -15.53 0.00
C THR A 89 6.28 -16.04 -1.31
N VAL A 90 6.90 -17.08 -1.88
CA VAL A 90 6.46 -17.70 -3.14
C VAL A 90 6.19 -19.18 -2.85
N ALA A 91 4.99 -19.66 -3.20
CA ALA A 91 4.55 -21.04 -2.91
C ALA A 91 4.80 -21.48 -1.44
N GLY A 92 4.58 -20.56 -0.50
CA GLY A 92 4.77 -20.80 0.94
C GLY A 92 6.21 -20.75 1.44
N GLN A 93 7.19 -20.49 0.56
CA GLN A 93 8.59 -20.34 0.94
C GLN A 93 9.02 -18.88 0.97
N VAL A 94 9.60 -18.44 2.08
CA VAL A 94 10.17 -17.10 2.23
C VAL A 94 11.59 -17.10 1.66
N ARG A 95 11.86 -16.21 0.71
CA ARG A 95 13.19 -16.04 0.11
C ARG A 95 13.59 -14.56 0.12
N GLU A 96 14.83 -14.30 0.49
CA GLU A 96 15.43 -12.98 0.34
C GLU A 96 15.60 -12.67 -1.16
N HIS A 97 15.10 -11.52 -1.58
CA HIS A 97 15.13 -11.12 -2.98
C HIS A 97 16.09 -9.97 -3.23
N LEU A 98 16.14 -8.98 -2.33
CA LEU A 98 17.09 -7.88 -2.42
C LEU A 98 17.48 -7.33 -1.05
N LYS A 99 18.64 -6.67 -1.03
CA LYS A 99 19.17 -5.95 0.14
C LYS A 99 19.53 -4.52 -0.28
N LEU A 100 18.93 -3.54 0.39
CA LEU A 100 19.07 -2.12 0.07
C LEU A 100 19.83 -1.38 1.17
N PRO A 101 20.43 -0.21 0.86
CA PRO A 101 21.01 0.68 1.87
C PRO A 101 19.94 1.19 2.85
N THR A 102 20.30 1.45 4.11
CA THR A 102 19.35 1.94 5.15
C THR A 102 18.62 3.22 4.76
N LEU A 103 19.27 4.10 4.00
CA LEU A 103 18.70 5.38 3.53
C LEU A 103 17.45 5.20 2.66
N THR A 104 17.22 4.03 2.05
CA THR A 104 16.05 3.79 1.20
C THR A 104 14.80 3.44 1.99
N LEU A 105 14.92 3.10 3.28
CA LEU A 105 13.80 2.62 4.09
C LEU A 105 12.67 3.64 4.19
N GLU A 106 12.98 4.84 4.70
CA GLU A 106 11.97 5.87 4.96
C GLU A 106 11.24 6.32 3.69
N PRO A 107 11.92 6.57 2.55
CA PRO A 107 11.23 6.85 1.29
C PRO A 107 10.29 5.72 0.83
N ILE A 108 10.74 4.46 0.92
CA ILE A 108 9.91 3.29 0.56
C ILE A 108 8.67 3.20 1.44
N VAL A 109 8.85 3.30 2.76
CA VAL A 109 7.75 3.24 3.74
C VAL A 109 6.77 4.39 3.50
N SER A 110 7.27 5.61 3.31
CA SER A 110 6.44 6.79 3.04
C SER A 110 5.61 6.62 1.76
N ARG A 111 6.22 6.12 0.68
CA ARG A 111 5.53 5.83 -0.57
C ARG A 111 4.44 4.77 -0.40
N LEU A 112 4.74 3.66 0.30
CA LEU A 112 3.76 2.61 0.57
C LEU A 112 2.60 3.11 1.44
N LYS A 113 2.88 3.94 2.44
CA LYS A 113 1.85 4.57 3.28
C LYS A 113 0.94 5.50 2.50
N ARG A 114 1.50 6.33 1.61
CA ARG A 114 0.72 7.18 0.70
C ARG A 114 -0.18 6.36 -0.22
N LEU A 115 0.36 5.30 -0.81
CA LEU A 115 -0.42 4.39 -1.67
C LEU A 115 -1.55 3.69 -0.90
N ALA A 116 -1.29 3.31 0.35
CA ALA A 116 -2.25 2.65 1.23
C ALA A 116 -3.21 3.63 1.94
N GLN A 117 -3.10 4.93 1.68
CA GLN A 117 -3.88 6.00 2.32
C GLN A 117 -3.82 5.98 3.87
N ILE A 118 -2.66 5.62 4.43
CA ILE A 118 -2.41 5.63 5.88
C ILE A 118 -1.42 6.74 6.27
N GLU A 119 -1.41 7.12 7.54
CA GLU A 119 -0.69 8.29 8.03
C GLU A 119 0.84 8.06 8.05
N VAL A 120 1.57 8.99 7.43
CA VAL A 120 3.04 9.01 7.44
C VAL A 120 3.53 9.62 8.76
N GLY A 121 4.44 8.93 9.46
CA GLY A 121 5.06 9.44 10.68
C GLY A 121 4.31 9.17 12.00
N ALA A 122 3.17 8.46 11.99
CA ALA A 122 2.35 8.25 13.18
C ALA A 122 3.03 7.45 14.33
N GLY A 123 4.13 6.73 14.06
CA GLY A 123 4.89 5.99 15.08
C GLY A 123 4.17 4.79 15.72
N VAL A 124 2.96 4.47 15.25
CA VAL A 124 2.15 3.32 15.67
C VAL A 124 1.97 2.33 14.53
N ALA A 125 1.62 1.09 14.87
CA ALA A 125 1.28 0.09 13.86
C ALA A 125 0.00 0.52 13.12
N GLN A 126 0.01 0.41 11.80
CA GLN A 126 -1.11 0.80 10.94
C GLN A 126 -1.42 -0.27 9.90
N TRP A 127 -2.66 -0.28 9.42
CA TRP A 127 -3.16 -1.17 8.39
C TRP A 127 -3.82 -0.36 7.28
N GLY A 128 -3.60 -0.75 6.02
CA GLY A 128 -4.28 -0.19 4.86
C GLY A 128 -4.34 -1.19 3.71
N TRP A 129 -4.77 -0.73 2.54
CA TRP A 129 -4.80 -1.53 1.33
C TRP A 129 -4.32 -0.73 0.13
N ILE A 130 -3.65 -1.41 -0.80
CA ILE A 130 -3.24 -0.87 -2.09
C ILE A 130 -3.94 -1.69 -3.16
N ARG A 131 -4.63 -1.00 -4.07
CA ARG A 131 -5.13 -1.63 -5.29
C ARG A 131 -4.08 -1.49 -6.38
N LEU A 132 -3.70 -2.61 -6.97
CA LEU A 132 -2.67 -2.70 -7.99
C LEU A 132 -3.29 -3.32 -9.24
N ARG A 133 -3.04 -2.71 -10.40
CA ARG A 133 -3.34 -3.29 -11.70
C ARG A 133 -2.03 -3.49 -12.43
N VAL A 134 -1.70 -4.74 -12.72
CA VAL A 134 -0.56 -5.11 -13.58
C VAL A 134 -1.12 -5.71 -14.85
N ASP A 135 -0.91 -5.03 -15.97
CA ASP A 135 -1.54 -5.34 -17.25
C ASP A 135 -3.09 -5.44 -17.11
N GLU A 136 -3.65 -6.63 -17.35
CA GLU A 136 -5.09 -6.92 -17.21
C GLU A 136 -5.46 -7.57 -15.86
N HIS A 137 -4.49 -7.78 -14.97
CA HIS A 137 -4.72 -8.43 -13.68
C HIS A 137 -4.85 -7.40 -12.55
N PHE A 138 -5.85 -7.61 -11.69
CA PHE A 138 -6.09 -6.78 -10.51
C PHE A 138 -5.68 -7.53 -9.24
N TYR A 139 -5.01 -6.81 -8.35
CA TYR A 139 -4.54 -7.29 -7.06
C TYR A 139 -4.97 -6.30 -5.99
N GLU A 140 -5.39 -6.82 -4.85
CA GLU A 140 -5.55 -6.05 -3.63
C GLU A 140 -4.45 -6.48 -2.66
N LEU A 141 -3.60 -5.53 -2.27
CA LEU A 141 -2.51 -5.76 -1.34
C LEU A 141 -2.92 -5.22 0.02
N HIS A 142 -2.99 -6.08 1.01
CA HIS A 142 -3.11 -5.66 2.39
C HIS A 142 -1.76 -5.21 2.92
N VAL A 143 -1.68 -3.99 3.45
CA VAL A 143 -0.45 -3.38 3.94
C VAL A 143 -0.51 -3.25 5.45
N GLN A 144 0.51 -3.78 6.12
CA GLN A 144 0.74 -3.61 7.54
C GLN A 144 2.06 -2.91 7.77
N THR A 145 2.06 -1.95 8.68
CA THR A 145 3.28 -1.26 9.10
C THR A 145 3.47 -1.42 10.61
N HIS A 146 4.71 -1.62 11.03
CA HIS A 146 5.06 -1.82 12.44
C HIS A 146 6.33 -1.04 12.79
N PRO A 147 6.31 -0.18 13.82
CA PRO A 147 7.51 0.50 14.28
C PRO A 147 8.50 -0.52 14.86
N THR A 148 9.79 -0.31 14.59
CA THR A 148 10.91 -1.12 15.07
C THR A 148 12.02 -0.19 15.56
N GLN A 149 13.07 -0.74 16.18
CA GLN A 149 14.21 0.05 16.63
C GLN A 149 15.07 0.63 15.49
N TRP A 150 14.92 0.13 14.25
CA TRP A 150 15.71 0.55 13.09
C TRP A 150 14.87 1.27 12.02
N GLY A 151 13.67 1.70 12.37
CA GLY A 151 12.70 2.30 11.45
C GLY A 151 11.40 1.51 11.43
N GLU A 152 10.70 1.47 10.30
CA GLU A 152 9.39 0.83 10.21
C GLU A 152 9.44 -0.39 9.30
N ARG A 153 8.95 -1.54 9.79
CA ARG A 153 8.78 -2.77 9.02
C ARG A 153 7.46 -2.72 8.28
N VAL A 154 7.45 -3.18 7.03
CA VAL A 154 6.23 -3.28 6.21
C VAL A 154 6.01 -4.71 5.77
N GLU A 155 4.78 -5.20 5.92
CA GLU A 155 4.30 -6.46 5.36
C GLU A 155 3.22 -6.14 4.32
N LEU A 156 3.31 -6.75 3.15
CA LEU A 156 2.28 -6.70 2.12
C LEU A 156 1.81 -8.11 1.83
N ARG A 157 0.50 -8.32 1.75
CA ARG A 157 -0.09 -9.60 1.36
C ARG A 157 -0.97 -9.42 0.14
N PHE A 158 -0.76 -10.24 -0.88
CA PHE A 158 -1.60 -10.27 -2.05
C PHE A 158 -2.87 -11.06 -1.77
N SER A 159 -4.01 -10.44 -2.06
CA SER A 159 -5.30 -11.10 -2.17
C SER A 159 -5.67 -11.21 -3.66
N PRO A 160 -6.08 -12.39 -4.14
CA PRO A 160 -6.65 -12.51 -5.48
C PRO A 160 -7.92 -11.67 -5.54
N VAL A 161 -8.02 -10.76 -6.50
CA VAL A 161 -9.29 -10.09 -6.82
C VAL A 161 -10.00 -11.00 -7.82
N ALA A 162 -11.18 -11.51 -7.42
CA ALA A 162 -12.01 -12.38 -8.25
C ALA A 162 -12.69 -11.63 -9.39
#